data_AF-A0A6G1D5W2-F1
#
_entry.id   AF-A0A6G1D5W2-F1
#
_cell.length_a   1.000
_cell.length_b   1.000
_cell.length_c   1.000
_cell.angle_alpha   90.00
_cell.angle_beta   90.00
_cell.angle_gamma   90.00
#
_symmetry.space_group_name_H-M   'P 1'
#
loop_
_entity.id
_entity.type
_entity.pdbx_description
1 polymer ?
#
loop_
_entity_poly.entity_id
_entity_poly.type
_entity_poly.pdbx_seq_one_letter_code
_entity_poly.pdbx_strand_id
1 'polypeptide(L)'
;MASASESLAAASLATPLAGFVSLLAARRFAAAKSLLASLITPRLLAVPFADLAASSLPRSAPRHAVTTFYDMLFRAYADSGASTRAVEAFELTISRLGGLDPRSLTSSLLSLRRTGHLDTAADLLKQAATSCPDSVTPLCASIVVDGFCKSGRATYARQLLDEMARHNVKVNALCYNSLLHAYTCKKNDDRVAEVMKVMENEGIEPTVGTYTILVYGLSGADISKVEAVFDEMKRKNLAGDVHFYTAVINAYCRAGNVRRASEVFDECVGNGIEPNEHTYGALINGFCKIEQMEAAEMLLADMQVRGVGINQIVFNTMIDGYCRKSMVDKALEIKMIMEKMGIELDVYTYNTLACGLRRANRMDEAKNLLNIMIEKGVRPNHVSYTTLISIHCNEGDMVEARRLFREMAGNGAKPCLVTYNVMMDGYIKMGSIREAERFKKEMEKKGFVPDVYSYAALVHGNCVNGKVDVALRLFEEMKQKGSKPNIVAYTSLISGLAKEGRSEEAFQLYDVMLGDGLTPDDTLYSVLVGSLHTDKKENVSPQTN
;
A
#
# COMPACT_ATOMS: atom_id res chain seq x y z
N MET A 1 44.24 25.07 11.12
CA MET A 1 43.63 25.21 12.46
C MET A 1 42.89 23.95 12.93
N ALA A 2 42.33 23.11 12.06
CA ALA A 2 41.69 21.83 12.45
C ALA A 2 42.66 20.82 13.12
N SER A 3 43.89 20.68 12.62
CA SER A 3 44.86 19.69 13.15
C SER A 3 45.34 19.98 14.58
N ALA A 4 45.39 21.25 15.00
CA ALA A 4 45.83 21.63 16.35
C ALA A 4 44.73 21.39 17.40
N SER A 5 43.46 21.57 17.04
CA SER A 5 42.32 21.25 17.93
C SER A 5 42.10 19.74 18.07
N GLU A 6 42.35 18.96 17.02
CA GLU A 6 42.25 17.49 17.03
C GLU A 6 43.34 16.85 17.89
N SER A 7 44.58 17.37 17.80
CA SER A 7 45.71 16.96 18.64
C SER A 7 45.47 17.19 20.14
N LEU A 8 44.83 18.31 20.52
CA LEU A 8 44.50 18.62 21.92
C LEU A 8 43.39 17.71 22.47
N ALA A 9 42.42 17.33 21.63
CA ALA A 9 41.34 16.42 22.01
C ALA A 9 41.84 14.98 22.21
N ALA A 10 42.77 14.51 21.38
CA ALA A 10 43.41 13.20 21.54
C ALA A 10 44.16 13.09 22.88
N ALA A 11 44.82 14.17 23.32
CA ALA A 11 45.54 14.20 24.60
C ALA A 11 44.62 14.11 25.84
N SER A 12 43.41 14.68 25.78
CA SER A 12 42.46 14.60 26.91
C SER A 12 41.72 13.25 27.00
N LEU A 13 41.71 12.47 25.92
CA LEU A 13 41.07 11.15 25.82
C LEU A 13 42.04 9.99 26.12
N ALA A 14 43.34 10.26 26.22
CA ALA A 14 44.39 9.25 26.40
C ALA A 14 44.24 8.44 27.70
N THR A 15 43.87 9.07 28.82
CA THR A 15 43.73 8.39 30.14
C THR A 15 42.54 7.42 30.18
N PRO A 16 41.33 7.82 29.74
CA PRO A 16 40.20 6.90 29.65
C PRO A 16 40.40 5.76 28.62
N LEU A 17 41.06 6.04 27.49
CA LEU A 17 41.38 5.03 26.49
C LEU A 17 42.44 4.03 26.97
N ALA A 18 43.44 4.47 27.74
CA ALA A 18 44.38 3.56 28.39
C ALA A 18 43.68 2.65 29.41
N GLY A 19 42.69 3.19 30.16
CA GLY A 19 41.81 2.40 31.03
C GLY A 19 41.00 1.35 30.27
N PHE A 20 40.44 1.72 29.10
CA PHE A 20 39.76 0.80 28.20
C PHE A 20 40.68 -0.33 27.71
N VAL A 21 41.88 -0.01 27.23
CA VAL A 21 42.84 -1.02 26.74
C VAL A 21 43.34 -1.95 27.86
N SER A 22 43.53 -1.42 29.08
CA SER A 22 43.87 -2.22 30.25
C SER A 22 42.77 -3.25 30.60
N LEU A 23 41.50 -2.84 30.51
CA LEU A 23 40.36 -3.75 30.71
C LEU A 23 40.29 -4.84 29.64
N LEU A 24 40.66 -4.54 28.40
CA LEU A 24 40.75 -5.54 27.32
C LEU A 24 41.88 -6.53 27.56
N ALA A 25 43.06 -6.06 27.98
CA ALA A 25 44.19 -6.91 28.33
C ALA A 25 43.86 -7.84 29.52
N ALA A 26 43.02 -7.38 30.45
CA ALA A 26 42.51 -8.17 31.58
C ALA A 26 41.27 -9.04 31.26
N ARG A 27 40.83 -9.12 30.00
CA ARG A 27 39.64 -9.86 29.54
C ARG A 27 38.31 -9.45 30.21
N ARG A 28 38.22 -8.22 30.72
CA ARG A 28 37.00 -7.66 31.34
C ARG A 28 36.11 -6.98 30.29
N PHE A 29 35.65 -7.74 29.30
CA PHE A 29 34.98 -7.21 28.10
C PHE A 29 33.66 -6.46 28.39
N ALA A 30 32.88 -6.87 29.39
CA ALA A 30 31.65 -6.18 29.76
C ALA A 30 31.91 -4.78 30.35
N ALA A 31 32.93 -4.66 31.21
CA ALA A 31 33.35 -3.38 31.77
C ALA A 31 33.97 -2.48 30.68
N ALA A 32 34.76 -3.07 29.78
CA ALA A 32 35.32 -2.36 28.63
C ALA A 32 34.21 -1.81 27.71
N LYS A 33 33.16 -2.59 27.43
CA LYS A 33 32.01 -2.15 26.62
C LYS A 33 31.24 -1.00 27.29
N SER A 34 31.00 -1.08 28.60
CA SER A 34 30.33 -0.01 29.36
C SER A 34 31.15 1.29 29.36
N LEU A 35 32.48 1.17 29.52
CA LEU A 35 33.38 2.31 29.44
C LEU A 35 33.44 2.90 28.02
N LEU A 36 33.46 2.06 26.99
CA LEU A 36 33.41 2.55 25.61
C LEU A 36 32.12 3.32 25.34
N ALA A 37 30.98 2.80 25.80
CA ALA A 37 29.69 3.47 25.65
C ALA A 37 29.65 4.86 26.30
N SER A 38 30.30 5.05 27.46
CA SER A 38 30.41 6.36 28.10
C SER A 38 31.42 7.30 27.43
N LEU A 39 32.36 6.75 26.65
CA LEU A 39 33.37 7.51 25.92
C LEU A 39 32.92 7.94 24.52
N ILE A 40 31.91 7.28 23.93
CA ILE A 40 31.32 7.67 22.65
C ILE A 40 30.67 9.05 22.79
N THR A 41 31.44 10.07 22.43
CA THR A 41 31.05 11.48 22.43
C THR A 41 31.37 12.08 21.07
N PRO A 42 30.72 13.19 20.66
CA PRO A 42 31.07 13.88 19.41
C PRO A 42 32.56 14.25 19.32
N ARG A 43 33.23 14.43 20.47
CA ARG A 43 34.68 14.67 20.55
C ARG A 43 35.50 13.43 20.21
N LEU A 44 35.18 12.26 20.77
CA LEU A 44 35.87 11.00 20.42
C LEU A 44 35.65 10.65 18.95
N LEU A 45 34.43 10.85 18.44
CA LEU A 45 34.08 10.54 17.05
C LEU A 45 34.78 11.45 16.03
N ALA A 46 35.27 12.62 16.47
CA ALA A 46 36.03 13.54 15.63
C ALA A 46 37.53 13.20 15.52
N VAL A 47 38.09 12.38 16.42
CA VAL A 47 39.52 12.01 16.39
C VAL A 47 39.77 10.89 15.37
N PRO A 48 40.78 11.02 14.48
CA PRO A 48 41.10 9.97 13.51
C PRO A 48 41.40 8.63 14.18
N PHE A 49 40.91 7.54 13.59
CA PHE A 49 41.07 6.21 14.18
C PHE A 49 42.56 5.82 14.30
N ALA A 50 43.40 6.23 13.34
CA ALA A 50 44.85 6.00 13.38
C ALA A 50 45.50 6.63 14.63
N ASP A 51 45.12 7.86 14.96
CA ASP A 51 45.66 8.60 16.08
C ASP A 51 45.19 8.03 17.41
N LEU A 52 43.93 7.57 17.48
CA LEU A 52 43.39 6.84 18.62
C LEU A 52 44.12 5.52 18.84
N ALA A 53 44.33 4.74 17.78
CA ALA A 53 45.05 3.47 17.87
C ALA A 53 46.51 3.69 18.29
N ALA A 54 47.19 4.71 17.74
CA ALA A 54 48.58 5.03 18.05
C ALA A 54 48.78 5.53 19.49
N SER A 55 47.83 6.30 20.02
CA SER A 55 47.91 6.87 21.38
C SER A 55 47.46 5.90 22.48
N SER A 56 46.61 4.91 22.15
CA SER A 56 45.93 4.08 23.16
C SER A 56 46.52 2.68 23.34
N LEU A 57 47.11 2.09 22.30
CA LEU A 57 47.62 0.71 22.33
C LEU A 57 49.10 0.65 22.74
N PRO A 58 49.45 0.05 23.90
CA PRO A 58 50.84 -0.21 24.25
C PRO A 58 51.50 -1.17 23.25
N ARG A 59 52.79 -0.99 22.96
CA ARG A 59 53.57 -1.92 22.12
C ARG A 59 53.61 -3.36 22.67
N SER A 60 53.34 -3.54 23.96
CA SER A 60 53.29 -4.83 24.67
C SER A 60 51.89 -5.45 24.78
N ALA A 61 50.87 -4.87 24.13
CA ALA A 61 49.49 -5.35 24.26
C ALA A 61 49.32 -6.78 23.71
N PRO A 62 48.55 -7.65 24.40
CA PRO A 62 48.26 -9.00 23.90
C PRO A 62 47.50 -8.95 22.57
N ARG A 63 47.80 -9.84 21.62
CA ARG A 63 47.12 -9.90 20.31
C ARG A 63 45.59 -9.91 20.40
N HIS A 64 45.03 -10.63 21.38
CA HIS A 64 43.58 -10.69 21.60
C HIS A 64 42.96 -9.37 22.10
N ALA A 65 43.72 -8.55 22.83
CA ALA A 65 43.27 -7.23 23.26
C ALA A 65 43.31 -6.25 22.08
N VAL A 66 44.33 -6.36 21.21
CA VAL A 66 44.42 -5.58 19.98
C VAL A 66 43.25 -5.89 19.05
N THR A 67 42.98 -7.17 18.75
CA THR A 67 41.84 -7.53 17.89
C THR A 67 40.51 -7.01 18.44
N THR A 68 40.27 -7.20 19.73
CA THR A 68 39.03 -6.76 20.38
C THR A 68 38.90 -5.23 20.44
N PHE A 69 40.01 -4.49 20.55
CA PHE A 69 40.02 -3.03 20.54
C PHE A 69 39.54 -2.48 19.18
N TYR A 70 40.15 -2.95 18.09
CA TYR A 70 39.80 -2.52 16.74
C TYR A 70 38.34 -2.90 16.42
N ASP A 71 37.94 -4.11 16.82
CA ASP A 71 36.60 -4.64 16.64
C ASP A 71 35.50 -3.84 17.34
N MET A 72 35.69 -3.51 18.62
CA MET A 72 34.70 -2.72 19.39
C MET A 72 34.62 -1.27 18.94
N LEU A 73 35.74 -0.66 18.57
CA LEU A 73 35.72 0.72 18.06
C LEU A 73 35.08 0.80 16.68
N PHE A 74 35.39 -0.13 15.76
CA PHE A 74 34.74 -0.19 14.45
C PHE A 74 33.20 -0.24 14.59
N ARG A 75 32.68 -1.11 15.47
CA ARG A 75 31.24 -1.16 15.76
C ARG A 75 30.72 0.16 16.34
N ALA A 76 31.44 0.75 17.29
CA ALA A 76 31.05 2.02 17.92
C ALA A 76 30.92 3.18 16.92
N TYR A 77 31.87 3.32 15.98
CA TYR A 77 31.79 4.32 14.92
C TYR A 77 30.58 4.10 14.00
N ALA A 78 30.34 2.84 13.59
CA ALA A 78 29.18 2.50 12.78
C ALA A 78 27.85 2.77 13.52
N ASP A 79 27.78 2.41 14.81
CA ASP A 79 26.60 2.61 15.67
C ASP A 79 26.28 4.10 15.88
N SER A 80 27.30 4.95 15.92
CA SER A 80 27.13 6.40 16.01
C SER A 80 26.80 7.09 14.68
N GLY A 81 26.77 6.36 13.55
CA GLY A 81 26.55 6.93 12.22
C GLY A 81 27.74 7.71 11.67
N ALA A 82 28.93 7.59 12.25
CA ALA A 82 30.15 8.25 11.78
C ALA A 82 30.75 7.47 10.60
N SER A 83 30.08 7.57 9.45
CA SER A 83 30.32 6.74 8.26
C SER A 83 31.75 6.82 7.71
N THR A 84 32.31 8.02 7.58
CA THR A 84 33.71 8.21 7.11
C THR A 84 34.73 7.58 8.04
N ARG A 85 34.53 7.71 9.35
CA ARG A 85 35.44 7.14 10.37
C ARG A 85 35.31 5.64 10.50
N ALA A 86 34.13 5.09 10.24
CA ALA A 86 33.94 3.65 10.16
C ALA A 86 34.75 3.02 9.01
N VAL A 87 34.89 3.72 7.87
CA VAL A 87 35.74 3.29 6.74
C VAL A 87 37.22 3.33 7.10
N GLU A 88 37.71 4.44 7.65
CA GLU A 88 39.10 4.54 8.12
C GLU A 88 39.44 3.45 9.16
N ALA A 89 38.51 3.21 10.10
CA ALA A 89 38.65 2.17 11.10
C ALA A 89 38.73 0.77 10.46
N PHE A 90 37.91 0.51 9.44
CA PHE A 90 37.94 -0.74 8.70
C PHE A 90 39.29 -0.96 8.00
N GLU A 91 39.79 0.01 7.24
CA GLU A 91 41.07 -0.07 6.54
C GLU A 91 42.25 -0.33 7.47
N LEU A 92 42.27 0.36 8.61
CA LEU A 92 43.29 0.19 9.64
C LEU A 92 43.18 -1.18 10.33
N THR A 93 41.96 -1.68 10.51
CA THR A 93 41.73 -3.01 11.07
C THR A 93 42.26 -4.10 10.13
N ILE A 94 41.97 -4.01 8.83
CA ILE A 94 42.43 -4.98 7.84
C ILE A 94 43.95 -4.93 7.68
N SER A 95 44.55 -3.74 7.53
CA SER A 95 46.00 -3.60 7.37
C SER A 95 46.81 -4.11 8.57
N ARG A 96 46.25 -4.04 9.79
CA ARG A 96 46.92 -4.46 11.03
C ARG A 96 46.66 -5.90 11.43
N LEU A 97 45.44 -6.41 11.21
CA LEU A 97 44.99 -7.71 11.71
C LEU A 97 44.84 -8.76 10.60
N GLY A 98 44.83 -8.36 9.32
CA GLY A 98 44.69 -9.26 8.17
C GLY A 98 43.27 -9.82 7.96
N GLY A 99 42.31 -9.47 8.81
CA GLY A 99 40.93 -9.93 8.71
C GLY A 99 40.02 -9.35 9.79
N LEU A 100 38.70 -9.51 9.61
CA LEU A 100 37.67 -9.00 10.51
C LEU A 100 36.72 -10.13 10.95
N ASP A 101 36.19 -10.05 12.16
CA ASP A 101 35.12 -10.97 12.60
C ASP A 101 33.84 -10.73 11.76
N PRO A 102 33.27 -11.77 11.10
CA PRO A 102 32.05 -11.63 10.31
C PRO A 102 30.88 -10.99 11.06
N ARG A 103 30.76 -11.22 12.38
CA ARG A 103 29.70 -10.64 13.21
C ARG A 103 29.83 -9.13 13.33
N SER A 104 31.05 -8.63 13.32
CA SER A 104 31.36 -7.20 13.43
C SER A 104 31.04 -6.47 12.16
N LEU A 105 31.42 -7.04 11.01
CA LEU A 105 31.03 -6.52 9.71
C LEU A 105 29.49 -6.47 9.60
N THR A 106 28.81 -7.57 9.95
CA THR A 106 27.35 -7.65 9.92
C THR A 106 26.69 -6.58 10.79
N SER A 107 27.15 -6.42 12.04
CA SER A 107 26.62 -5.41 12.97
C SER A 107 26.82 -3.99 12.46
N SER A 108 28.02 -3.68 11.96
CA SER A 108 28.35 -2.34 11.46
C SER A 108 27.55 -1.99 10.20
N LEU A 109 27.38 -2.93 9.26
CA LEU A 109 26.53 -2.73 8.08
C LEU A 109 25.07 -2.49 8.47
N LEU A 110 24.55 -3.23 9.46
CA LEU A 110 23.20 -3.02 9.99
C LEU A 110 23.04 -1.62 10.61
N SER A 111 24.05 -1.14 11.31
CA SER A 111 24.02 0.18 11.95
C SER A 111 24.12 1.32 10.95
N LEU A 112 25.01 1.21 9.96
CA LEU A 112 25.09 2.17 8.85
C LEU A 112 23.78 2.24 8.06
N ARG A 113 23.12 1.09 7.88
CA ARG A 113 21.78 1.05 7.29
C ARG A 113 20.75 1.78 8.15
N ARG A 114 20.73 1.55 9.48
CA ARG A 114 19.77 2.20 10.39
C ARG A 114 19.96 3.72 10.46
N THR A 115 21.20 4.19 10.33
CA THR A 115 21.56 5.61 10.31
C THR A 115 21.39 6.26 8.94
N GLY A 116 21.04 5.50 7.90
CA GLY A 116 20.75 6.00 6.55
C GLY A 116 21.96 6.10 5.61
N HIS A 117 23.16 5.70 6.06
CA HIS A 117 24.40 5.73 5.27
C HIS A 117 24.57 4.48 4.39
N LEU A 118 23.59 4.22 3.51
CA LEU A 118 23.56 3.02 2.67
C LEU A 118 24.70 2.95 1.65
N ASP A 119 25.14 4.09 1.12
CA ASP A 119 26.20 4.14 0.10
C ASP A 119 27.54 3.76 0.72
N THR A 120 27.86 4.31 1.90
CA THR A 120 29.04 3.89 2.67
C THR A 120 28.98 2.42 3.08
N ALA A 121 27.79 1.89 3.41
CA ALA A 121 27.63 0.47 3.71
C ALA A 121 27.92 -0.42 2.49
N ALA A 122 27.54 0.02 1.28
CA ALA A 122 27.89 -0.69 0.04
C ALA A 122 29.39 -0.63 -0.24
N ASP A 123 30.01 0.55 -0.11
CA ASP A 123 31.45 0.71 -0.34
C ASP A 123 32.27 -0.16 0.62
N LEU A 124 31.90 -0.19 1.91
CA LEU A 124 32.50 -1.08 2.90
C LEU A 124 32.32 -2.56 2.55
N LEU A 125 31.14 -2.95 2.07
CA LEU A 125 30.90 -4.33 1.66
C LEU A 125 31.78 -4.72 0.46
N LYS A 126 31.92 -3.84 -0.53
CA LYS A 126 32.81 -4.05 -1.69
C LYS A 126 34.28 -4.16 -1.27
N GLN A 127 34.71 -3.28 -0.37
CA GLN A 127 36.07 -3.30 0.16
C GLN A 127 36.33 -4.57 0.99
N ALA A 128 35.34 -5.03 1.76
CA ALA A 128 35.43 -6.28 2.51
C ALA A 128 35.47 -7.50 1.58
N ALA A 129 34.70 -7.50 0.49
CA ALA A 129 34.72 -8.58 -0.50
C ALA A 129 36.08 -8.73 -1.20
N THR A 130 36.81 -7.63 -1.40
CA THR A 130 38.15 -7.65 -2.01
C THR A 130 39.26 -7.96 -1.00
N SER A 131 39.17 -7.40 0.21
CA SER A 131 40.28 -7.41 1.18
C SER A 131 40.20 -8.56 2.20
N CYS A 132 38.99 -9.02 2.54
CA CYS A 132 38.76 -10.08 3.51
C CYS A 132 37.48 -10.88 3.18
N PRO A 133 37.47 -11.64 2.06
CA PRO A 133 36.28 -12.35 1.58
C PRO A 133 35.71 -13.34 2.61
N ASP A 134 36.56 -13.97 3.42
CA ASP A 134 36.15 -14.91 4.49
C ASP A 134 35.28 -14.24 5.58
N SER A 135 35.39 -12.92 5.74
CA SER A 135 34.60 -12.14 6.68
C SER A 135 33.20 -11.80 6.14
N VAL A 136 32.97 -11.92 4.84
CA VAL A 136 31.72 -11.52 4.18
C VAL A 136 30.73 -12.69 4.16
N THR A 137 29.68 -12.58 4.97
CA THR A 137 28.60 -13.57 4.99
C THR A 137 27.49 -13.22 3.99
N PRO A 138 26.67 -14.19 3.55
CA PRO A 138 25.48 -13.90 2.75
C PRO A 138 24.53 -12.89 3.40
N LEU A 139 24.50 -12.85 4.75
CA LEU A 139 23.71 -11.89 5.52
C LEU A 139 24.21 -10.44 5.34
N CYS A 140 25.52 -10.22 5.19
CA CYS A 140 26.08 -8.89 4.94
C CYS A 140 25.53 -8.31 3.63
N ALA A 141 25.55 -9.11 2.56
CA ALA A 141 24.98 -8.73 1.27
C ALA A 141 23.47 -8.48 1.36
N SER A 142 22.72 -9.38 2.03
CA SER A 142 21.27 -9.24 2.20
C SER A 142 20.88 -7.95 2.95
N ILE A 143 21.60 -7.55 4.00
CA ILE A 143 21.32 -6.31 4.76
C ILE A 143 21.39 -5.07 3.85
N VAL A 144 22.46 -4.96 3.07
CA VAL A 144 22.72 -3.81 2.20
C VAL A 144 21.73 -3.82 1.02
N VAL A 145 21.58 -4.95 0.34
CA VAL A 145 20.63 -5.14 -0.78
C VAL A 145 19.20 -4.79 -0.36
N ASP A 146 18.73 -5.31 0.77
CA ASP A 146 17.40 -4.98 1.32
C ASP A 146 17.25 -3.48 1.60
N GLY A 147 18.32 -2.81 2.06
CA GLY A 147 18.35 -1.36 2.24
C GLY A 147 18.20 -0.58 0.92
N PHE A 148 18.93 -0.96 -0.13
CA PHE A 148 18.78 -0.36 -1.45
C PHE A 148 17.41 -0.62 -2.07
N CYS A 149 16.88 -1.83 -1.91
CA CYS A 149 15.53 -2.19 -2.36
C CYS A 149 14.45 -1.32 -1.70
N LYS A 150 14.49 -1.17 -0.37
CA LYS A 150 13.53 -0.35 0.39
C LYS A 150 13.65 1.16 0.10
N SER A 151 14.83 1.63 -0.28
CA SER A 151 15.02 3.02 -0.76
C SER A 151 14.64 3.22 -2.24
N GLY A 152 14.08 2.20 -2.91
CA GLY A 152 13.65 2.26 -4.30
C GLY A 152 14.77 2.12 -5.33
N ARG A 153 16.02 1.91 -4.90
CA ARG A 153 17.26 1.82 -5.69
C ARG A 153 17.62 0.37 -6.07
N ALA A 154 16.64 -0.37 -6.58
CA ALA A 154 16.80 -1.81 -6.89
C ALA A 154 17.85 -2.12 -7.98
N THR A 155 18.13 -1.19 -8.90
CA THR A 155 19.17 -1.36 -9.93
C THR A 155 20.57 -1.40 -9.33
N TYR A 156 20.86 -0.51 -8.37
CA TYR A 156 22.13 -0.52 -7.62
C TYR A 156 22.27 -1.79 -6.78
N ALA A 157 21.17 -2.24 -6.15
CA ALA A 157 21.15 -3.49 -5.40
C ALA A 157 21.52 -4.70 -6.29
N ARG A 158 21.04 -4.73 -7.56
CA ARG A 158 21.38 -5.78 -8.51
C ARG A 158 22.86 -5.76 -8.90
N GLN A 159 23.40 -4.58 -9.22
CA GLN A 159 24.81 -4.40 -9.55
C GLN A 159 25.73 -4.84 -8.40
N LEU A 160 25.32 -4.55 -7.16
CA LEU A 160 26.06 -4.97 -5.98
C LEU A 160 26.14 -6.49 -5.87
N LEU A 161 25.06 -7.23 -6.14
CA LEU A 161 25.09 -8.69 -6.15
C LEU A 161 25.98 -9.27 -7.25
N ASP A 162 25.96 -8.69 -8.45
CA ASP A 162 26.86 -9.11 -9.54
C ASP A 162 28.34 -8.92 -9.16
N GLU A 163 28.65 -7.83 -8.45
CA GLU A 163 29.99 -7.54 -7.95
C GLU A 163 30.40 -8.53 -6.83
N MET A 164 29.49 -8.85 -5.91
CA MET A 164 29.74 -9.86 -4.88
C MET A 164 30.03 -11.25 -5.49
N ALA A 165 29.25 -11.64 -6.49
CA ALA A 165 29.44 -12.91 -7.20
C ALA A 165 30.82 -12.98 -7.90
N ARG A 166 31.28 -11.88 -8.51
CA ARG A 166 32.62 -11.80 -9.13
C ARG A 166 33.78 -11.93 -8.13
N HIS A 167 33.54 -11.66 -6.85
CA HIS A 167 34.54 -11.81 -5.79
C HIS A 167 34.39 -13.12 -5.01
N ASN A 168 33.67 -14.11 -5.57
CA ASN A 168 33.41 -15.41 -4.96
C ASN A 168 32.73 -15.34 -3.58
N VAL A 169 32.03 -14.24 -3.29
CA VAL A 169 31.21 -14.13 -2.07
C VAL A 169 29.95 -14.96 -2.28
N LYS A 170 29.69 -15.90 -1.37
CA LYS A 170 28.49 -16.74 -1.42
C LYS A 170 27.24 -15.90 -1.22
N VAL A 171 26.49 -15.63 -2.29
CA VAL A 171 25.14 -15.07 -2.24
C VAL A 171 24.11 -16.20 -2.08
N ASN A 172 22.99 -15.92 -1.41
CA ASN A 172 21.93 -16.90 -1.17
C ASN A 172 20.56 -16.35 -1.60
N ALA A 173 19.53 -17.20 -1.54
CA ALA A 173 18.17 -16.84 -1.94
C ALA A 173 17.62 -15.59 -1.20
N LEU A 174 18.03 -15.32 0.04
CA LEU A 174 17.56 -14.14 0.80
C LEU A 174 17.97 -12.82 0.13
N CYS A 175 19.15 -12.77 -0.49
CA CYS A 175 19.63 -11.59 -1.20
C CYS A 175 18.74 -11.28 -2.42
N TYR A 176 18.42 -12.32 -3.17
CA TYR A 176 17.56 -12.22 -4.35
C TYR A 176 16.09 -11.99 -3.98
N ASN A 177 15.60 -12.52 -2.84
CA ASN A 177 14.25 -12.29 -2.36
C ASN A 177 13.96 -10.79 -2.13
N SER A 178 14.90 -10.03 -1.56
CA SER A 178 14.74 -8.58 -1.42
C SER A 178 14.66 -7.84 -2.76
N LEU A 179 15.38 -8.30 -3.78
CA LEU A 179 15.28 -7.76 -5.15
C LEU A 179 13.96 -8.12 -5.80
N LEU A 180 13.57 -9.41 -5.74
CA LEU A 180 12.31 -9.90 -6.27
C LEU A 180 11.15 -9.11 -5.66
N HIS A 181 11.14 -8.91 -4.34
CA HIS A 181 10.11 -8.11 -3.67
C HIS A 181 10.07 -6.66 -4.19
N ALA A 182 11.24 -6.03 -4.42
CA ALA A 182 11.28 -4.68 -4.94
C ALA A 182 10.76 -4.58 -6.39
N TYR A 183 11.07 -5.57 -7.24
CA TYR A 183 10.59 -5.61 -8.62
C TYR A 183 9.12 -5.98 -8.74
N THR A 184 8.62 -6.89 -7.88
CA THR A 184 7.19 -7.24 -7.84
C THR A 184 6.33 -6.07 -7.37
N CYS A 185 6.76 -5.29 -6.36
CA CYS A 185 6.06 -4.07 -5.95
C CYS A 185 5.97 -3.03 -7.08
N LYS A 186 6.93 -3.00 -8.02
CA LYS A 186 6.94 -2.12 -9.19
C LYS A 186 6.24 -2.73 -10.43
N LYS A 187 5.66 -3.93 -10.31
CA LYS A 187 5.02 -4.67 -11.42
C LYS A 187 5.93 -4.83 -12.65
N ASN A 188 7.21 -5.09 -12.42
CA ASN A 188 8.18 -5.31 -13.49
C ASN A 188 8.47 -6.80 -13.69
N ASP A 189 7.57 -7.47 -14.43
CA ASP A 189 7.61 -8.92 -14.66
C ASP A 189 8.90 -9.37 -15.37
N ASP A 190 9.41 -8.58 -16.31
CA ASP A 190 10.63 -8.90 -17.07
C ASP A 190 11.85 -9.03 -16.15
N ARG A 191 12.01 -8.09 -15.21
CA ARG A 191 13.10 -8.10 -14.23
C ARG A 191 12.95 -9.23 -13.21
N VAL A 192 11.72 -9.59 -12.84
CA VAL A 192 11.47 -10.74 -11.97
C VAL A 192 11.92 -12.04 -12.66
N ALA A 193 11.56 -12.23 -13.93
CA ALA A 193 11.98 -13.39 -14.72
C ALA A 193 13.51 -13.45 -14.92
N GLU A 194 14.15 -12.31 -15.16
CA GLU A 194 15.61 -12.20 -15.26
C GLU A 194 16.30 -12.66 -13.97
N VAL A 195 15.83 -12.20 -12.80
CA VAL A 195 16.41 -12.57 -11.51
C VAL A 195 16.22 -14.06 -11.22
N MET A 196 15.04 -14.63 -11.52
CA MET A 196 14.81 -16.07 -11.35
C MET A 196 15.74 -16.92 -12.22
N LYS A 197 15.99 -16.50 -13.46
CA LYS A 197 16.94 -17.16 -14.36
C LYS A 197 18.39 -17.08 -13.86
N VAL A 198 18.79 -15.94 -13.27
CA VAL A 198 20.11 -15.80 -12.65
C VAL A 198 20.25 -16.74 -11.47
N MET A 199 19.26 -16.81 -10.58
CA MET A 199 19.27 -17.75 -9.45
C MET A 199 19.44 -19.21 -9.92
N GLU A 200 18.75 -19.61 -10.98
CA GLU A 200 18.87 -20.93 -11.57
C GLU A 200 20.28 -21.20 -12.15
N ASN A 201 20.83 -20.24 -12.92
CA ASN A 201 22.17 -20.36 -13.50
C ASN A 201 23.27 -20.43 -12.44
N GLU A 202 23.10 -19.75 -11.31
CA GLU A 202 24.04 -19.76 -10.19
C GLU A 202 23.82 -20.98 -9.25
N GLY A 203 22.85 -21.84 -9.53
CA GLY A 203 22.54 -23.01 -8.71
C GLY A 203 21.94 -22.64 -7.33
N ILE A 204 21.30 -21.48 -7.23
CA ILE A 204 20.69 -20.99 -6.00
C ILE A 204 19.23 -21.44 -5.95
N GLU A 205 18.95 -22.41 -5.09
CA GLU A 205 17.59 -22.94 -4.95
C GLU A 205 16.63 -21.91 -4.34
N PRO A 206 15.47 -21.64 -4.99
CA PRO A 206 14.43 -20.80 -4.42
C PRO A 206 13.88 -21.39 -3.13
N THR A 207 13.61 -20.52 -2.16
CA THR A 207 13.03 -20.90 -0.85
C THR A 207 11.51 -20.69 -0.85
N VAL A 208 10.81 -21.18 0.17
CA VAL A 208 9.37 -20.89 0.37
C VAL A 208 9.11 -19.38 0.33
N GLY A 209 9.95 -18.58 0.99
CA GLY A 209 9.86 -17.12 0.96
C GLY A 209 10.01 -16.53 -0.45
N THR A 210 10.80 -17.15 -1.32
CA THR A 210 10.93 -16.74 -2.74
C THR A 210 9.59 -16.90 -3.46
N TYR A 211 8.96 -18.08 -3.35
CA TYR A 211 7.66 -18.34 -3.98
C TYR A 211 6.53 -17.50 -3.39
N THR A 212 6.53 -17.27 -2.07
CA THR A 212 5.58 -16.36 -1.42
C THR A 212 5.64 -14.95 -2.02
N ILE A 213 6.84 -14.41 -2.26
CA ILE A 213 7.03 -13.10 -2.90
C ILE A 213 6.52 -13.08 -4.34
N LEU A 214 6.78 -14.14 -5.11
CA LEU A 214 6.29 -14.26 -6.49
C LEU A 214 4.76 -14.27 -6.52
N VAL A 215 4.12 -15.08 -5.69
CA VAL A 215 2.65 -15.15 -5.59
C VAL A 215 2.05 -13.80 -5.18
N TYR A 216 2.65 -13.11 -4.19
CA TYR A 216 2.20 -11.76 -3.83
C TYR A 216 2.35 -10.75 -4.99
N GLY A 217 3.42 -10.84 -5.78
CA GLY A 217 3.63 -10.00 -6.95
C GLY A 217 2.60 -10.23 -8.05
N LEU A 218 2.22 -11.48 -8.26
CA LEU A 218 1.22 -11.90 -9.26
C LEU A 218 -0.23 -11.68 -8.79
N SER A 219 -0.42 -11.38 -7.51
CA SER A 219 -1.71 -11.16 -6.84
C SER A 219 -2.51 -10.01 -7.49
N GLY A 220 -3.39 -10.36 -8.43
CA GLY A 220 -4.29 -9.43 -9.13
C GLY A 220 -3.99 -9.17 -10.60
N ALA A 221 -3.03 -9.88 -11.22
CA ALA A 221 -2.74 -9.78 -12.65
C ALA A 221 -3.09 -11.06 -13.42
N ASP A 222 -2.49 -12.19 -13.05
CA ASP A 222 -2.57 -13.43 -13.83
C ASP A 222 -2.62 -14.65 -12.90
N ILE A 223 -3.78 -15.32 -12.87
CA ILE A 223 -4.02 -16.48 -12.02
C ILE A 223 -3.32 -17.75 -12.55
N SER A 224 -3.09 -17.84 -13.86
CA SER A 224 -2.43 -19.00 -14.47
C SER A 224 -0.95 -19.06 -14.06
N LYS A 225 -0.29 -17.89 -13.94
CA LYS A 225 1.07 -17.81 -13.40
C LYS A 225 1.14 -18.21 -11.92
N VAL A 226 0.12 -17.88 -11.12
CA VAL A 226 0.05 -18.30 -9.71
C VAL A 226 -0.07 -19.82 -9.59
N GLU A 227 -0.92 -20.46 -10.40
CA GLU A 227 -1.03 -21.93 -10.43
C GLU A 227 0.31 -22.58 -10.84
N ALA A 228 0.98 -22.06 -11.87
CA ALA A 228 2.27 -22.57 -12.30
C ALA A 228 3.35 -22.50 -11.20
N VAL A 229 3.37 -21.40 -10.43
CA VAL A 229 4.27 -21.24 -9.27
C VAL A 229 3.92 -22.23 -8.16
N PHE A 230 2.62 -22.44 -7.90
CA PHE A 230 2.14 -23.39 -6.90
C PHE A 230 2.53 -24.84 -7.26
N ASP A 231 2.33 -25.24 -8.52
CA ASP A 231 2.70 -26.57 -9.02
C ASP A 231 4.21 -26.79 -9.07
N GLU A 232 4.99 -25.77 -9.45
CA GLU A 232 6.45 -25.84 -9.40
C GLU A 232 6.96 -26.10 -7.97
N MET A 233 6.39 -25.41 -6.98
CA MET A 233 6.78 -25.59 -5.59
C MET A 233 6.47 -27.01 -5.10
N LYS A 234 5.30 -27.56 -5.46
CA LYS A 234 4.93 -28.95 -5.16
C LYS A 234 5.87 -29.95 -5.82
N ARG A 235 6.22 -29.76 -7.10
CA ARG A 235 7.16 -30.61 -7.83
C ARG A 235 8.55 -30.63 -7.18
N LYS A 236 8.96 -29.53 -6.53
CA LYS A 236 10.22 -29.44 -5.78
C LYS A 236 10.11 -30.00 -4.34
N ASN A 237 8.96 -30.53 -3.94
CA ASN A 237 8.69 -31.07 -2.60
C ASN A 237 9.03 -30.10 -1.46
N LEU A 238 8.83 -28.79 -1.68
CA LEU A 238 9.03 -27.78 -0.64
C LEU A 238 7.79 -27.70 0.25
N ALA A 239 7.97 -27.91 1.56
CA ALA A 239 6.89 -27.75 2.53
C ALA A 239 6.50 -26.27 2.64
N GLY A 240 5.34 -25.91 2.10
CA GLY A 240 4.80 -24.55 2.23
C GLY A 240 4.51 -24.17 3.67
N ASP A 241 4.71 -22.91 4.00
CA ASP A 241 4.34 -22.35 5.29
C ASP A 241 2.97 -21.66 5.21
N VAL A 242 2.42 -21.27 6.36
CA VAL A 242 1.12 -20.58 6.43
C VAL A 242 1.10 -19.29 5.60
N HIS A 243 2.24 -18.61 5.44
CA HIS A 243 2.36 -17.37 4.66
C HIS A 243 2.23 -17.63 3.17
N PHE A 244 2.85 -18.69 2.66
CA PHE A 244 2.73 -19.13 1.28
C PHE A 244 1.28 -19.48 0.94
N TYR A 245 0.64 -20.36 1.71
CA TYR A 245 -0.77 -20.74 1.49
C TYR A 245 -1.69 -19.52 1.56
N THR A 246 -1.49 -18.62 2.53
CA THR A 246 -2.26 -17.37 2.64
C THR A 246 -2.09 -16.49 1.40
N ALA A 247 -0.87 -16.37 0.84
CA ALA A 247 -0.62 -15.59 -0.37
C ALA A 247 -1.37 -16.18 -1.57
N VAL A 248 -1.32 -17.50 -1.73
CA VAL A 248 -1.98 -18.25 -2.81
C VAL A 248 -3.50 -18.12 -2.71
N ILE A 249 -4.08 -18.36 -1.53
CA ILE A 249 -5.52 -18.21 -1.26
C ILE A 249 -5.98 -16.78 -1.57
N ASN A 250 -5.26 -15.76 -1.09
CA ASN A 250 -5.58 -14.37 -1.37
C ASN A 250 -5.50 -14.04 -2.88
N ALA A 251 -4.54 -14.63 -3.61
CA ALA A 251 -4.43 -14.47 -5.05
C ALA A 251 -5.66 -15.05 -5.79
N TYR A 252 -6.08 -16.28 -5.46
CA TYR A 252 -7.30 -16.88 -6.02
C TYR A 252 -8.57 -16.08 -5.66
N CYS A 253 -8.71 -15.64 -4.41
CA CYS A 253 -9.84 -14.81 -3.98
C CYS A 253 -9.90 -13.48 -4.73
N ARG A 254 -8.75 -12.85 -5.01
CA ARG A 254 -8.68 -11.61 -5.80
C ARG A 254 -9.03 -11.83 -7.27
N ALA A 255 -8.71 -13.00 -7.82
CA ALA A 255 -9.11 -13.40 -9.17
C ALA A 255 -10.58 -13.87 -9.26
N GLY A 256 -11.31 -13.93 -8.14
CA GLY A 256 -12.69 -14.41 -8.08
C GLY A 256 -12.83 -15.93 -8.11
N ASN A 257 -11.73 -16.69 -8.14
CA ASN A 257 -11.75 -18.16 -8.13
C ASN A 257 -11.76 -18.70 -6.69
N VAL A 258 -12.85 -18.43 -5.96
CA VAL A 258 -12.96 -18.82 -4.55
C VAL A 258 -13.03 -20.34 -4.36
N ARG A 259 -13.54 -21.08 -5.36
CA ARG A 259 -13.55 -22.55 -5.33
C ARG A 259 -12.14 -23.12 -5.20
N ARG A 260 -11.21 -22.67 -6.05
CA ARG A 260 -9.81 -23.11 -5.97
C ARG A 260 -9.15 -22.62 -4.69
N ALA A 261 -9.50 -21.42 -4.22
CA ALA A 261 -9.03 -20.91 -2.93
C ALA A 261 -9.42 -21.83 -1.76
N SER A 262 -10.64 -22.38 -1.76
CA SER A 262 -11.10 -23.36 -0.77
C SER A 262 -10.35 -24.69 -0.87
N GLU A 263 -10.11 -25.20 -2.08
CA GLU A 263 -9.32 -26.42 -2.28
C GLU A 263 -7.89 -26.26 -1.72
N VAL A 264 -7.27 -25.10 -1.93
CA VAL A 264 -5.94 -24.78 -1.37
C VAL A 264 -5.97 -24.61 0.15
N PHE A 265 -7.08 -24.09 0.70
CA PHE A 265 -7.29 -24.01 2.15
C PHE A 265 -7.41 -25.41 2.77
N ASP A 266 -8.18 -26.30 2.15
CA ASP A 266 -8.29 -27.70 2.59
C ASP A 266 -6.95 -28.43 2.49
N GLU A 267 -6.16 -28.15 1.45
CA GLU A 267 -4.79 -28.66 1.31
C GLU A 267 -3.86 -28.14 2.41
N CYS A 268 -3.97 -26.86 2.78
CA CYS A 268 -3.22 -26.28 3.90
C CYS A 268 -3.51 -27.04 5.20
N VAL A 269 -4.79 -27.25 5.51
CA VAL A 269 -5.22 -27.99 6.71
C VAL A 269 -4.81 -29.47 6.63
N GLY A 270 -4.99 -30.11 5.48
CA GLY A 270 -4.64 -31.51 5.24
C GLY A 270 -3.14 -31.79 5.37
N ASN A 271 -2.30 -30.80 5.07
CA ASN A 271 -0.85 -30.85 5.28
C ASN A 271 -0.42 -30.56 6.73
N GLY A 272 -1.36 -30.40 7.66
CA GLY A 272 -1.10 -30.15 9.08
C GLY A 272 -0.66 -28.71 9.38
N ILE A 273 -0.88 -27.77 8.46
CA ILE A 273 -0.56 -26.36 8.67
C ILE A 273 -1.79 -25.67 9.26
N GLU A 274 -1.64 -25.07 10.43
CA GLU A 274 -2.71 -24.33 11.10
C GLU A 274 -2.97 -22.99 10.40
N PRO A 275 -4.16 -22.78 9.81
CA PRO A 275 -4.50 -21.51 9.19
C PRO A 275 -4.59 -20.41 10.25
N ASN A 276 -4.05 -19.23 9.95
CA ASN A 276 -4.08 -18.09 10.85
C ASN A 276 -5.20 -17.11 10.51
N GLU A 277 -5.32 -16.04 11.29
CA GLU A 277 -6.33 -14.98 11.08
C GLU A 277 -6.30 -14.38 9.67
N HIS A 278 -5.11 -14.26 9.07
CA HIS A 278 -4.97 -13.74 7.71
C HIS A 278 -5.44 -14.73 6.65
N THR A 279 -5.23 -16.04 6.86
CA THR A 279 -5.72 -17.10 5.97
C THR A 279 -7.24 -17.10 5.93
N TYR A 280 -7.90 -17.14 7.09
CA TYR A 280 -9.36 -17.05 7.20
C TYR A 280 -9.89 -15.73 6.63
N GLY A 281 -9.29 -14.60 7.00
CA GLY A 281 -9.69 -13.29 6.51
C GLY A 281 -9.62 -13.15 4.98
N ALA A 282 -8.60 -13.73 4.34
CA ALA A 282 -8.49 -13.75 2.88
C ALA A 282 -9.61 -14.55 2.21
N LEU A 283 -9.95 -15.71 2.76
CA LEU A 283 -10.99 -16.58 2.22
C LEU A 283 -12.40 -16.01 2.47
N ILE A 284 -12.67 -15.53 3.68
CA ILE A 284 -13.92 -14.83 4.05
C ILE A 284 -14.14 -13.62 3.13
N ASN A 285 -13.12 -12.77 2.92
CA ASN A 285 -13.22 -11.65 1.98
C ASN A 285 -13.49 -12.12 0.55
N GLY A 286 -12.90 -13.24 0.13
CA GLY A 286 -13.20 -13.88 -1.15
C GLY A 286 -14.68 -14.24 -1.29
N PHE A 287 -15.23 -14.96 -0.31
CA PHE A 287 -16.65 -15.32 -0.27
C PHE A 287 -17.59 -14.10 -0.22
N CYS A 288 -17.26 -13.07 0.57
CA CYS A 288 -18.01 -11.82 0.61
C CYS A 288 -18.03 -11.10 -0.75
N LYS A 289 -16.94 -11.15 -1.53
CA LYS A 289 -16.87 -10.54 -2.87
C LYS A 289 -17.73 -11.24 -3.92
N ILE A 290 -17.94 -12.55 -3.79
CA ILE A 290 -18.83 -13.33 -4.65
C ILE A 290 -20.25 -13.46 -4.08
N GLU A 291 -20.58 -12.66 -3.06
CA GLU A 291 -21.90 -12.58 -2.40
C GLU A 291 -22.39 -13.88 -1.72
N GLN A 292 -21.50 -14.84 -1.50
CA GLN A 292 -21.76 -16.11 -0.82
C GLN A 292 -21.55 -15.96 0.70
N MET A 293 -22.45 -15.23 1.35
CA MET A 293 -22.35 -14.92 2.78
C MET A 293 -22.48 -16.16 3.67
N GLU A 294 -23.24 -17.16 3.24
CA GLU A 294 -23.45 -18.41 4.00
C GLU A 294 -22.13 -19.17 4.17
N ALA A 295 -21.30 -19.22 3.13
CA ALA A 295 -19.97 -19.83 3.21
C ALA A 295 -19.00 -19.02 4.09
N ALA A 296 -19.10 -17.70 4.05
CA ALA A 296 -18.33 -16.81 4.93
C ALA A 296 -18.71 -17.01 6.42
N GLU A 297 -20.00 -17.19 6.73
CA GLU A 297 -20.50 -17.51 8.07
C GLU A 297 -19.94 -18.87 8.57
N MET A 298 -19.93 -19.90 7.71
CA MET A 298 -19.35 -21.21 8.07
C MET A 298 -17.85 -21.13 8.40
N LEU A 299 -17.08 -20.36 7.62
CA LEU A 299 -15.65 -20.16 7.88
C LEU A 299 -15.40 -19.41 9.19
N LEU A 300 -16.24 -18.42 9.50
CA LEU A 300 -16.16 -17.69 10.76
C LEU A 300 -16.47 -18.60 11.96
N ALA A 301 -17.44 -19.51 11.82
CA ALA A 301 -17.72 -20.52 12.84
C ALA A 301 -16.56 -21.52 13.00
N ASP A 302 -15.97 -22.02 11.91
CA ASP A 302 -14.79 -22.90 11.95
C ASP A 302 -13.59 -22.21 12.62
N MET A 303 -13.36 -20.93 12.31
CA MET A 303 -12.33 -20.09 12.94
C MET A 303 -12.50 -20.03 14.47
N GLN A 304 -13.73 -19.86 14.96
CA GLN A 304 -14.03 -19.88 16.41
C GLN A 304 -13.80 -21.25 17.04
N VAL A 305 -14.25 -22.33 16.40
CA VAL A 305 -14.10 -23.70 16.91
C VAL A 305 -12.63 -24.09 17.04
N ARG A 306 -11.78 -23.64 16.11
CA ARG A 306 -10.33 -23.86 16.15
C ARG A 306 -9.59 -22.92 17.10
N GLY A 307 -10.29 -22.00 17.77
CA GLY A 307 -9.69 -21.05 18.71
C GLY A 307 -8.83 -19.97 18.05
N VAL A 308 -8.99 -19.74 16.74
CA VAL A 308 -8.32 -18.65 16.04
C VAL A 308 -9.06 -17.35 16.36
N GLY A 309 -8.36 -16.38 16.94
CA GLY A 309 -8.97 -15.15 17.44
C GLY A 309 -9.66 -14.34 16.33
N ILE A 310 -10.96 -14.09 16.46
CA ILE A 310 -11.63 -13.15 15.56
C ILE A 310 -11.18 -11.74 15.91
N ASN A 311 -10.57 -11.05 14.94
CA ASN A 311 -10.17 -9.66 15.06
C ASN A 311 -11.19 -8.73 14.39
N GLN A 312 -11.01 -7.43 14.61
CA GLN A 312 -11.85 -6.38 14.03
C GLN A 312 -11.90 -6.42 12.49
N ILE A 313 -10.83 -6.88 11.83
CA ILE A 313 -10.74 -6.94 10.35
C ILE A 313 -11.74 -7.96 9.79
N VAL A 314 -11.88 -9.12 10.42
CA VAL A 314 -12.83 -10.16 9.98
C VAL A 314 -14.26 -9.65 10.10
N PHE A 315 -14.63 -9.02 11.22
CA PHE A 315 -15.97 -8.42 11.39
C PHE A 315 -16.23 -7.30 10.38
N ASN A 316 -15.25 -6.41 10.16
CA ASN A 316 -15.35 -5.35 9.15
C ASN A 316 -15.56 -5.91 7.74
N THR A 317 -14.93 -7.05 7.42
CA THR A 317 -15.08 -7.76 6.15
C THR A 317 -16.49 -8.33 6.02
N MET A 318 -17.02 -8.97 7.07
CA MET A 318 -18.40 -9.50 7.08
C MET A 318 -19.44 -8.38 6.94
N ILE A 319 -19.28 -7.29 7.68
CA ILE A 319 -20.15 -6.09 7.61
C ILE A 319 -20.19 -5.54 6.18
N ASP A 320 -19.02 -5.34 5.56
CA ASP A 320 -18.92 -4.88 4.18
C ASP A 320 -19.61 -5.85 3.20
N GLY A 321 -19.41 -7.17 3.38
CA GLY A 321 -20.11 -8.21 2.62
C GLY A 321 -21.64 -8.11 2.70
N TYR A 322 -22.21 -8.04 3.92
CA TYR A 322 -23.66 -7.90 4.09
C TYR A 322 -24.20 -6.57 3.55
N CYS A 323 -23.48 -5.46 3.75
CA CYS A 323 -23.88 -4.16 3.22
C CYS A 323 -23.94 -4.16 1.68
N ARG A 324 -23.06 -4.91 0.99
CA ARG A 324 -23.11 -5.06 -0.48
C ARG A 324 -24.31 -5.88 -0.95
N LYS A 325 -24.64 -6.96 -0.25
CA LYS A 325 -25.85 -7.80 -0.48
C LYS A 325 -27.16 -7.11 -0.05
N SER A 326 -27.09 -5.84 0.38
CA SER A 326 -28.22 -5.07 0.93
C SER A 326 -28.89 -5.72 2.16
N MET A 327 -28.18 -6.62 2.85
CA MET A 327 -28.62 -7.29 4.08
C MET A 327 -28.16 -6.52 5.32
N VAL A 328 -28.54 -5.25 5.40
CA VAL A 328 -27.98 -4.31 6.39
C VAL A 328 -28.35 -4.69 7.84
N ASP A 329 -29.47 -5.38 8.07
CA ASP A 329 -29.85 -5.87 9.39
C ASP A 329 -28.84 -6.86 9.97
N LYS A 330 -28.39 -7.84 9.17
CA LYS A 330 -27.30 -8.76 9.56
C LYS A 330 -26.00 -8.01 9.85
N ALA A 331 -25.69 -6.94 9.10
CA ALA A 331 -24.52 -6.12 9.37
C ALA A 331 -24.63 -5.38 10.73
N LEU A 332 -25.82 -4.91 11.09
CA LEU A 332 -26.10 -4.30 12.39
C LEU A 332 -26.08 -5.33 13.53
N GLU A 333 -26.51 -6.56 13.30
CA GLU A 333 -26.34 -7.66 14.27
C GLU A 333 -24.87 -7.91 14.58
N ILE A 334 -23.99 -7.92 13.56
CA ILE A 334 -22.55 -8.05 13.76
C ILE A 334 -21.98 -6.88 14.56
N LYS A 335 -22.43 -5.64 14.28
CA LYS A 335 -22.06 -4.48 15.10
C LYS A 335 -22.40 -4.70 16.58
N MET A 336 -23.59 -5.23 16.88
CA MET A 336 -23.99 -5.52 18.27
C MET A 336 -23.12 -6.61 18.89
N ILE A 337 -22.73 -7.64 18.12
CA ILE A 337 -21.81 -8.69 18.58
C ILE A 337 -20.44 -8.08 18.92
N MET A 338 -19.88 -7.23 18.04
CA MET A 338 -18.60 -6.55 18.28
C MET A 338 -18.64 -5.73 19.58
N GLU A 339 -19.70 -4.94 19.79
CA GLU A 339 -19.87 -4.13 21.00
C GLU A 339 -20.01 -5.00 22.26
N LYS A 340 -20.74 -6.12 22.20
CA LYS A 340 -20.87 -7.09 23.31
C LYS A 340 -19.54 -7.77 23.65
N MET A 341 -18.68 -7.98 22.67
CA MET A 341 -17.34 -8.53 22.86
C MET A 341 -16.35 -7.47 23.39
N GLY A 342 -16.77 -6.22 23.56
CA GLY A 342 -15.91 -5.12 23.99
C GLY A 342 -14.97 -4.61 22.90
N ILE A 343 -15.24 -4.90 21.62
CA ILE A 343 -14.45 -4.41 20.49
C ILE A 343 -14.93 -3.00 20.16
N GLU A 344 -14.02 -2.02 20.28
CA GLU A 344 -14.30 -0.64 19.87
C GLU A 344 -14.40 -0.52 18.35
N LEU A 345 -15.52 0.03 17.88
CA LEU A 345 -15.77 0.25 16.47
C LEU A 345 -14.88 1.39 15.95
N ASP A 346 -14.25 1.17 14.80
CA ASP A 346 -13.41 2.18 14.17
C ASP A 346 -14.20 3.01 13.14
N VAL A 347 -13.54 4.04 12.60
CA VAL A 347 -14.08 4.90 11.56
C VAL A 347 -14.54 4.09 10.34
N TYR A 348 -13.87 2.98 10.03
CA TYR A 348 -14.20 2.14 8.89
C TYR A 348 -15.52 1.39 9.10
N THR A 349 -15.74 0.80 10.28
CA THR A 349 -16.98 0.07 10.60
C THR A 349 -18.19 1.00 10.51
N TYR A 350 -18.11 2.18 11.14
CA TYR A 350 -19.19 3.17 11.11
C TYR A 350 -19.54 3.63 9.69
N ASN A 351 -18.52 3.95 8.89
CA ASN A 351 -18.73 4.40 7.51
C ASN A 351 -19.29 3.30 6.61
N THR A 352 -18.85 2.05 6.78
CA THR A 352 -19.33 0.91 5.99
C THR A 352 -20.83 0.67 6.25
N LEU A 353 -21.23 0.65 7.52
CA LEU A 353 -22.63 0.51 7.92
C LEU A 353 -23.48 1.69 7.46
N ALA A 354 -23.00 2.94 7.62
CA ALA A 354 -23.73 4.12 7.17
C ALA A 354 -23.92 4.12 5.63
N CYS A 355 -22.90 3.71 4.87
CA CYS A 355 -23.01 3.51 3.43
C CYS A 355 -24.01 2.40 3.07
N GLY A 356 -24.02 1.28 3.81
CA GLY A 356 -24.98 0.20 3.65
C GLY A 356 -26.42 0.66 3.91
N LEU A 357 -26.65 1.33 5.05
CA LEU A 357 -27.95 1.90 5.43
C LEU A 357 -28.47 2.90 4.40
N ARG A 358 -27.59 3.79 3.90
CA ARG A 358 -27.92 4.72 2.81
C ARG A 358 -28.37 3.99 1.55
N ARG A 359 -27.69 2.90 1.15
CA ARG A 359 -28.08 2.08 -0.02
C ARG A 359 -29.42 1.37 0.19
N ALA A 360 -29.73 0.98 1.42
CA ALA A 360 -31.02 0.42 1.81
C ALA A 360 -32.11 1.49 2.05
N ASN A 361 -31.86 2.75 1.70
CA ASN A 361 -32.76 3.89 1.90
C ASN A 361 -33.17 4.14 3.37
N ARG A 362 -32.36 3.68 4.33
CA ARG A 362 -32.54 3.88 5.78
C ARG A 362 -31.67 5.05 6.27
N MET A 363 -31.91 6.23 5.71
CA MET A 363 -31.04 7.40 5.88
C MET A 363 -31.03 7.95 7.31
N ASP A 364 -32.15 7.90 8.03
CA ASP A 364 -32.23 8.33 9.43
C ASP A 364 -31.33 7.51 10.35
N GLU A 365 -31.32 6.18 10.16
CA GLU A 365 -30.45 5.28 10.92
C GLU A 365 -28.98 5.52 10.58
N ALA A 366 -28.65 5.79 9.31
CA ALA A 366 -27.28 6.11 8.90
C ALA A 366 -26.79 7.41 9.56
N LYS A 367 -27.65 8.43 9.63
CA LYS A 367 -27.37 9.71 10.29
C LYS A 367 -27.18 9.54 11.79
N ASN A 368 -28.08 8.82 12.45
CA ASN A 368 -27.97 8.51 13.88
C ASN A 368 -26.68 7.73 14.18
N LEU A 369 -26.33 6.76 13.33
CA LEU A 369 -25.10 5.98 13.48
C LEU A 369 -23.83 6.84 13.40
N LEU A 370 -23.78 7.80 12.48
CA LEU A 370 -22.65 8.73 12.36
C LEU A 370 -22.62 9.79 13.49
N ASN A 371 -23.77 10.14 14.08
CA ASN A 371 -23.81 10.97 15.28
C ASN A 371 -23.28 10.21 16.51
N ILE A 372 -23.67 8.95 16.69
CA ILE A 372 -23.13 8.07 17.75
C ILE A 372 -21.60 7.93 17.63
N MET A 373 -21.07 7.84 16.40
CA MET A 373 -19.62 7.83 16.16
C MET A 373 -18.93 9.07 16.76
N ILE A 374 -19.51 10.25 16.55
CA ILE A 374 -19.02 11.52 17.10
C ILE A 374 -19.12 11.54 18.62
N GLU A 375 -20.25 11.12 19.18
CA GLU A 375 -20.49 11.06 20.63
C GLU A 375 -19.52 10.12 21.35
N LYS A 376 -19.15 9.00 20.72
CA LYS A 376 -18.11 8.08 21.22
C LYS A 376 -16.68 8.60 21.03
N GLY A 377 -16.50 9.81 20.51
CA GLY A 377 -15.18 10.43 20.31
C GLY A 377 -14.42 9.89 19.09
N VAL A 378 -15.06 9.08 18.24
CA VAL A 378 -14.45 8.57 17.00
C VAL A 378 -14.50 9.69 15.95
N ARG A 379 -13.33 10.22 15.56
CA ARG A 379 -13.25 11.38 14.68
C ARG A 379 -13.76 11.06 13.26
N PRO A 380 -14.77 11.78 12.74
CA PRO A 380 -15.24 11.63 11.37
C PRO A 380 -14.13 11.91 10.36
N ASN A 381 -14.09 11.12 9.27
CA ASN A 381 -13.19 11.38 8.15
C ASN A 381 -13.97 11.90 6.93
N HIS A 382 -13.27 12.07 5.81
CA HIS A 382 -13.88 12.56 4.57
C HIS A 382 -15.04 11.66 4.07
N VAL A 383 -15.01 10.34 4.33
CA VAL A 383 -16.09 9.41 3.98
C VAL A 383 -17.32 9.67 4.86
N SER A 384 -17.12 9.82 6.17
CA SER A 384 -18.20 10.12 7.13
C SER A 384 -18.94 11.40 6.75
N TYR A 385 -18.19 12.49 6.50
CA TYR A 385 -18.76 13.77 6.06
C TYR A 385 -19.45 13.66 4.70
N THR A 386 -18.84 12.99 3.74
CA THR A 386 -19.45 12.82 2.40
C THR A 386 -20.76 12.03 2.48
N THR A 387 -20.85 11.03 3.36
CA THR A 387 -22.08 10.27 3.60
C THR A 387 -23.17 11.13 4.25
N LEU A 388 -22.84 11.91 5.31
CA LEU A 388 -23.80 12.86 5.91
C LEU A 388 -24.30 13.90 4.90
N ILE A 389 -23.38 14.49 4.13
CA ILE A 389 -23.71 15.44 3.06
C ILE A 389 -24.65 14.78 2.04
N SER A 390 -24.36 13.54 1.62
CA SER A 390 -25.21 12.79 0.68
C SER A 390 -26.61 12.55 1.24
N ILE A 391 -26.75 12.28 2.55
CA ILE A 391 -28.04 12.09 3.21
C ILE A 391 -28.83 13.40 3.16
N HIS A 392 -28.24 14.51 3.60
CA HIS A 392 -28.90 15.83 3.57
C HIS A 392 -29.25 16.29 2.15
N CYS A 393 -28.40 16.03 1.15
CA CYS A 393 -28.70 16.31 -0.24
C CYS A 393 -29.92 15.52 -0.76
N ASN A 394 -30.08 14.26 -0.33
CA ASN A 394 -31.24 13.44 -0.69
C ASN A 394 -32.51 13.87 0.05
N GLU A 395 -32.40 14.36 1.29
CA GLU A 395 -33.50 14.98 2.05
C GLU A 395 -33.90 16.37 1.49
N GLY A 396 -33.11 16.95 0.58
CA GLY A 396 -33.30 18.29 0.04
C GLY A 396 -32.79 19.42 0.95
N ASP A 397 -32.21 19.09 2.10
CA ASP A 397 -31.62 20.05 3.05
C ASP A 397 -30.22 20.50 2.59
N MET A 398 -30.20 21.31 1.54
CA MET A 398 -28.96 21.86 0.99
C MET A 398 -28.28 22.89 1.91
N VAL A 399 -28.98 23.40 2.92
CA VAL A 399 -28.41 24.32 3.91
C VAL A 399 -27.44 23.56 4.80
N GLU A 400 -27.91 22.44 5.37
CA GLU A 400 -27.11 21.62 6.26
C GLU A 400 -25.99 20.88 5.51
N ALA A 401 -26.28 20.37 4.30
CA ALA A 401 -25.26 19.79 3.42
C ALA A 401 -24.08 20.76 3.18
N ARG A 402 -24.39 22.04 2.93
CA ARG A 402 -23.37 23.08 2.73
C ARG A 402 -22.65 23.48 4.02
N ARG A 403 -23.31 23.40 5.17
CA ARG A 403 -22.70 23.61 6.48
C ARG A 403 -21.64 22.54 6.74
N LEU A 404 -22.01 21.26 6.59
CA LEU A 404 -21.12 20.11 6.75
C LEU A 404 -19.94 20.12 5.77
N PHE A 405 -20.18 20.52 4.51
CA PHE A 405 -19.13 20.68 3.50
C PHE A 405 -18.04 21.69 3.90
N ARG A 406 -18.40 22.75 4.64
CA ARG A 406 -17.41 23.72 5.15
C ARG A 406 -16.76 23.24 6.44
N GLU A 407 -17.56 22.63 7.32
CA GLU A 407 -17.11 22.14 8.62
C GLU A 407 -15.99 21.10 8.49
N MET A 408 -16.07 20.21 7.48
CA MET A 408 -15.10 19.14 7.31
C MET A 408 -13.64 19.65 7.31
N ALA A 409 -13.39 20.79 6.65
CA ALA A 409 -12.06 21.38 6.57
C ALA A 409 -11.53 21.84 7.93
N GLY A 410 -12.40 22.37 8.80
CA GLY A 410 -12.08 22.77 10.17
C GLY A 410 -11.76 21.58 11.07
N ASN A 411 -12.34 20.42 10.79
CA ASN A 411 -12.14 19.18 11.54
C ASN A 411 -11.06 18.26 10.94
N GLY A 412 -10.23 18.78 10.03
CA GLY A 412 -9.09 18.05 9.46
C GLY A 412 -9.43 17.09 8.32
N ALA A 413 -10.67 17.07 7.83
CA ALA A 413 -11.08 16.32 6.64
C ALA A 413 -11.20 17.26 5.43
N LYS A 414 -10.51 16.97 4.32
CA LYS A 414 -10.59 17.80 3.11
C LYS A 414 -11.65 17.23 2.14
N PRO A 415 -12.47 18.08 1.49
CA PRO A 415 -13.34 17.63 0.42
C PRO A 415 -12.52 16.92 -0.67
N CYS A 416 -13.01 15.78 -1.14
CA CYS A 416 -12.43 15.06 -2.28
C CYS A 416 -13.35 15.18 -3.51
N LEU A 417 -12.90 14.64 -4.65
CA LEU A 417 -13.68 14.61 -5.90
C LEU A 417 -15.11 14.08 -5.68
N VAL A 418 -15.26 13.02 -4.88
CA VAL A 418 -16.56 12.42 -4.55
C VAL A 418 -17.44 13.41 -3.76
N THR A 419 -16.88 14.14 -2.81
CA THR A 419 -17.64 15.14 -2.02
C THR A 419 -18.18 16.26 -2.91
N TYR A 420 -17.39 16.73 -3.88
CA TYR A 420 -17.85 17.71 -4.87
C TYR A 420 -18.96 17.16 -5.75
N ASN A 421 -18.81 15.93 -6.25
CA ASN A 421 -19.83 15.26 -7.05
C ASN A 421 -21.16 15.09 -6.30
N VAL A 422 -21.13 14.75 -5.00
CA VAL A 422 -22.32 14.66 -4.16
C VAL A 422 -23.02 16.02 -4.02
N MET A 423 -22.27 17.09 -3.76
CA MET A 423 -22.86 18.44 -3.68
C MET A 423 -23.47 18.89 -5.01
N MET A 424 -22.79 18.61 -6.12
CA MET A 424 -23.29 18.91 -7.47
C MET A 424 -24.59 18.15 -7.77
N ASP A 425 -24.63 16.84 -7.51
CA ASP A 425 -25.82 16.01 -7.67
C ASP A 425 -27.00 16.51 -6.81
N GLY A 426 -26.73 16.89 -5.56
CA GLY A 426 -27.73 17.50 -4.67
C GLY A 426 -28.32 18.79 -5.26
N TYR A 427 -27.48 19.72 -5.75
CA TYR A 427 -27.97 20.94 -6.40
C TYR A 427 -28.76 20.65 -7.68
N ILE A 428 -28.34 19.66 -8.47
CA ILE A 428 -29.02 19.25 -9.70
C ILE A 428 -30.42 18.71 -9.40
N LYS A 429 -30.56 17.84 -8.41
CA LYS A 429 -31.85 17.30 -7.95
C LYS A 429 -32.82 18.38 -7.47
N MET A 430 -32.29 19.44 -6.84
CA MET A 430 -33.06 20.61 -6.41
C MET A 430 -33.30 21.65 -7.54
N GLY A 431 -32.96 21.33 -8.80
CA GLY A 431 -33.12 22.24 -9.95
C GLY A 431 -32.14 23.43 -9.96
N SER A 432 -31.20 23.49 -9.03
CA SER A 432 -30.27 24.61 -8.82
C SER A 432 -29.00 24.47 -9.67
N ILE A 433 -29.15 24.32 -10.99
CA ILE A 433 -28.05 24.06 -11.94
C ILE A 433 -26.92 25.09 -11.88
N ARG A 434 -27.23 26.37 -11.65
CA ARG A 434 -26.21 27.43 -11.53
C ARG A 434 -25.23 27.18 -10.38
N GLU A 435 -25.71 26.66 -9.24
CA GLU A 435 -24.84 26.33 -8.12
C GLU A 435 -24.02 25.06 -8.38
N ALA A 436 -24.59 24.08 -9.10
CA ALA A 436 -23.84 22.90 -9.54
C ALA A 436 -22.66 23.27 -10.47
N GLU A 437 -22.88 24.16 -11.44
CA GLU A 437 -21.82 24.69 -12.31
C GLU A 437 -20.77 25.49 -11.54
N ARG A 438 -21.18 26.24 -10.51
CA ARG A 438 -20.27 26.96 -9.62
C ARG A 438 -19.37 25.98 -8.85
N PHE A 439 -19.93 24.88 -8.36
CA PHE A 439 -19.16 23.81 -7.71
C PHE A 439 -18.18 23.13 -8.68
N LYS A 440 -18.58 22.89 -9.94
CA LYS A 440 -17.66 22.41 -11.00
C LYS A 440 -16.45 23.36 -11.20
N LYS A 441 -16.69 24.67 -11.25
CA LYS A 441 -15.61 25.66 -11.36
C LYS A 441 -14.73 25.70 -10.11
N GLU A 442 -15.30 25.51 -8.93
CA GLU A 442 -14.54 25.47 -7.67
C GLU A 442 -13.62 24.23 -7.60
N MET A 443 -14.12 23.05 -7.98
CA MET A 443 -13.29 21.83 -7.99
C MET A 443 -12.12 21.96 -8.97
N GLU A 444 -12.34 22.52 -10.16
CA GLU A 444 -11.27 22.76 -11.15
C GLU A 444 -10.22 23.73 -10.60
N LYS A 445 -10.64 24.83 -9.95
CA LYS A 445 -9.72 25.79 -9.30
C LYS A 445 -8.89 25.18 -8.18
N LYS A 446 -9.39 24.13 -7.53
CA LYS A 446 -8.67 23.38 -6.49
C LYS A 446 -7.78 22.26 -7.05
N GLY A 447 -7.68 22.15 -8.38
CA GLY A 447 -6.82 21.19 -9.06
C GLY A 447 -7.44 19.81 -9.25
N PHE A 448 -8.75 19.65 -8.99
CA PHE A 448 -9.45 18.42 -9.34
C PHE A 448 -9.85 18.42 -10.82
N VAL A 449 -9.69 17.27 -11.47
CA VAL A 449 -10.20 17.05 -12.83
C VAL A 449 -11.61 16.45 -12.70
N PRO A 450 -12.66 17.09 -13.22
CA PRO A 450 -14.00 16.51 -13.24
C PRO A 450 -14.01 15.18 -13.99
N ASP A 451 -14.62 14.16 -13.39
CA ASP A 451 -14.66 12.82 -13.95
C ASP A 451 -15.93 12.58 -14.78
N VAL A 452 -16.04 11.37 -15.34
CA VAL A 452 -17.22 10.92 -16.10
C VAL A 452 -18.51 11.15 -15.31
N TYR A 453 -18.48 10.95 -13.99
CA TYR A 453 -19.65 11.14 -13.13
C TYR A 453 -20.01 12.62 -12.98
N SER A 454 -19.04 13.52 -12.78
CA SER A 454 -19.27 14.97 -12.73
C SER A 454 -19.98 15.48 -13.99
N TYR A 455 -19.50 15.07 -15.17
CA TYR A 455 -20.08 15.47 -16.45
C TYR A 455 -21.45 14.83 -16.67
N ALA A 456 -21.60 13.53 -16.45
CA ALA A 456 -22.87 12.83 -16.62
C ALA A 456 -23.98 13.44 -15.75
N ALA A 457 -23.68 13.79 -14.49
CA ALA A 457 -24.62 14.46 -13.60
C ALA A 457 -25.06 15.82 -14.17
N LEU A 458 -24.11 16.66 -14.62
CA LEU A 458 -24.43 17.98 -15.20
C LEU A 458 -25.19 17.88 -16.52
N VAL A 459 -24.86 16.91 -17.38
CA VAL A 459 -25.55 16.64 -18.64
C VAL A 459 -26.99 16.23 -18.35
N HIS A 460 -27.20 15.24 -17.48
CA HIS A 460 -28.52 14.81 -17.04
C HIS A 460 -29.32 15.97 -16.43
N GLY A 461 -28.69 16.71 -15.51
CA GLY A 461 -29.31 17.86 -14.84
C GLY A 461 -29.75 18.97 -15.81
N ASN A 462 -28.94 19.28 -16.82
CA ASN A 462 -29.32 20.26 -17.84
C ASN A 462 -30.43 19.72 -18.77
N CYS A 463 -30.41 18.44 -19.12
CA CYS A 463 -31.48 17.83 -19.93
C CYS A 463 -32.83 17.84 -19.21
N VAL A 464 -32.87 17.45 -17.92
CA VAL A 464 -34.10 17.46 -17.12
C VAL A 464 -34.67 18.87 -16.94
N ASN A 465 -33.81 19.89 -16.93
CA ASN A 465 -34.22 21.29 -16.82
C ASN A 465 -34.43 21.98 -18.18
N GLY A 466 -34.52 21.23 -19.29
CA GLY A 466 -34.82 21.75 -20.63
C GLY A 466 -33.70 22.60 -21.25
N LYS A 467 -32.46 22.47 -20.78
CA LYS A 467 -31.28 23.19 -21.29
C LYS A 467 -30.39 22.28 -22.10
N VAL A 468 -30.96 21.60 -23.09
CA VAL A 468 -30.28 20.52 -23.83
C VAL A 468 -29.04 21.02 -24.58
N ASP A 469 -29.06 22.25 -25.12
CA ASP A 469 -27.86 22.84 -25.76
C ASP A 469 -26.67 23.00 -24.82
N VAL A 470 -26.92 23.31 -23.54
CA VAL A 470 -25.85 23.37 -22.52
C VAL A 470 -25.32 21.96 -22.26
N ALA A 471 -26.21 20.97 -22.19
CA ALA A 471 -25.86 19.57 -22.01
C ALA A 471 -24.98 19.03 -23.16
N LEU A 472 -25.32 19.35 -24.42
CA LEU A 472 -24.52 19.01 -25.59
C LEU A 472 -23.11 19.60 -25.52
N ARG A 473 -22.98 20.88 -25.14
CA ARG A 473 -21.66 21.52 -24.95
C ARG A 473 -20.83 20.85 -23.86
N LEU A 474 -21.46 20.48 -22.73
CA LEU A 474 -20.78 19.78 -21.64
C LEU A 474 -20.32 18.38 -22.05
N PHE A 475 -21.10 17.71 -22.90
CA PHE A 475 -20.76 16.39 -23.44
C PHE A 475 -19.58 16.42 -24.41
N GLU A 476 -19.50 17.44 -25.26
CA GLU A 476 -18.34 17.64 -26.12
C GLU A 476 -17.10 18.09 -25.34
N GLU A 477 -17.26 18.93 -24.32
CA GLU A 477 -16.17 19.29 -23.39
C GLU A 477 -15.59 18.04 -22.70
N MET A 478 -16.45 17.10 -22.30
CA MET A 478 -16.07 15.83 -21.69
C MET A 478 -15.17 15.01 -22.64
N LYS A 479 -15.56 14.87 -23.92
CA LYS A 479 -14.76 14.17 -24.93
C LYS A 479 -13.41 14.85 -25.17
N GLN A 480 -13.40 16.17 -25.31
CA GLN A 480 -12.18 16.96 -25.54
C GLN A 480 -11.17 16.84 -24.39
N LYS A 481 -11.66 16.69 -23.15
CA LYS A 481 -10.82 16.46 -21.97
C LYS A 481 -10.36 14.99 -21.81
N GLY A 482 -10.66 14.12 -22.79
CA GLY A 482 -10.24 12.72 -22.80
C GLY A 482 -11.10 11.79 -21.95
N SER A 483 -12.24 12.25 -21.43
CA SER A 483 -13.18 11.42 -20.70
C SER A 483 -14.13 10.72 -21.67
N LYS A 484 -14.12 9.39 -21.69
CA LYS A 484 -15.04 8.61 -22.52
C LYS A 484 -16.47 8.67 -21.95
N PRO A 485 -17.46 9.13 -22.73
CA PRO A 485 -18.86 9.08 -22.31
C PRO A 485 -19.31 7.67 -21.95
N ASN A 486 -20.15 7.54 -20.93
CA ASN A 486 -20.78 6.28 -20.56
C ASN A 486 -22.24 6.22 -21.07
N ILE A 487 -22.86 5.05 -20.96
CA ILE A 487 -24.25 4.83 -21.38
C ILE A 487 -25.22 5.86 -20.76
N VAL A 488 -25.03 6.19 -19.48
CA VAL A 488 -25.89 7.14 -18.75
C VAL A 488 -25.85 8.54 -19.36
N ALA A 489 -24.68 9.01 -19.78
CA ALA A 489 -24.54 10.32 -20.42
C ALA A 489 -25.23 10.37 -21.79
N TYR A 490 -25.07 9.32 -22.62
CA TYR A 490 -25.78 9.19 -23.89
C TYR A 490 -27.30 9.10 -23.70
N THR A 491 -27.77 8.20 -22.83
CA THR A 491 -29.20 8.03 -22.53
C THR A 491 -29.85 9.34 -22.05
N SER A 492 -29.14 10.10 -21.20
CA SER A 492 -29.62 11.38 -20.70
C SER A 492 -29.79 12.43 -21.81
N LEU A 493 -28.82 12.54 -22.72
CA LEU A 493 -28.89 13.47 -23.86
C LEU A 493 -29.97 13.09 -24.86
N ILE A 494 -30.02 11.81 -25.24
CA ILE A 494 -31.02 11.31 -26.19
C ILE A 494 -32.42 11.54 -25.62
N SER A 495 -32.63 11.30 -24.31
CA SER A 495 -33.88 11.63 -23.64
C SER A 495 -34.17 13.13 -23.58
N GLY A 496 -33.15 13.97 -23.33
CA GLY A 496 -33.29 15.42 -23.38
C GLY A 496 -33.73 15.93 -24.75
N LEU A 497 -33.04 15.51 -25.81
CA LEU A 497 -33.32 15.86 -27.20
C LEU A 497 -34.70 15.39 -27.65
N ALA A 498 -35.04 14.14 -27.34
CA ALA A 498 -36.36 13.58 -27.60
C ALA A 498 -37.49 14.40 -26.96
N LYS A 499 -37.31 14.85 -25.71
CA LYS A 499 -38.30 15.69 -25.01
C LYS A 499 -38.41 17.11 -25.57
N GLU A 500 -37.35 17.61 -26.20
CA GLU A 500 -37.32 18.93 -26.86
C GLU A 500 -37.81 18.86 -28.33
N GLY A 501 -38.18 17.67 -28.83
CA GLY A 501 -38.63 17.47 -30.21
C GLY A 501 -37.50 17.39 -31.25
N ARG A 502 -36.23 17.28 -30.81
CA ARG A 502 -35.04 17.20 -31.67
C ARG A 502 -34.68 15.76 -31.99
N SER A 503 -35.65 15.02 -32.54
CA SER A 503 -35.55 13.58 -32.76
C SER A 503 -34.39 13.19 -33.69
N GLU A 504 -34.10 13.96 -34.72
CA GLU A 504 -33.01 13.67 -35.67
C GLU A 504 -31.64 13.66 -34.98
N GLU A 505 -31.35 14.66 -34.14
CA GLU A 505 -30.11 14.71 -33.35
C GLU A 505 -30.04 13.58 -32.30
N ALA A 506 -31.20 13.19 -31.75
CA ALA A 506 -31.30 12.07 -30.82
C ALA A 506 -30.92 10.74 -31.49
N PHE A 507 -31.36 10.50 -32.74
CA PHE A 507 -30.97 9.32 -33.52
C PHE A 507 -29.50 9.35 -33.93
N GLN A 508 -28.96 10.51 -34.32
CA GLN A 508 -27.52 10.64 -34.62
C GLN A 508 -26.65 10.28 -33.41
N LEU A 509 -27.01 10.75 -32.21
CA LEU A 509 -26.31 10.41 -30.97
C LEU A 509 -26.42 8.92 -30.61
N TYR A 510 -27.53 8.26 -30.95
CA TYR A 510 -27.71 6.83 -30.79
C TYR A 510 -26.74 6.03 -31.68
N ASP A 511 -26.58 6.41 -32.94
CA ASP A 511 -25.64 5.76 -33.86
C ASP A 511 -24.18 5.93 -33.40
N VAL A 512 -23.82 7.10 -32.89
CA VAL A 512 -22.49 7.35 -32.30
C VAL A 512 -22.27 6.46 -31.07
N MET A 513 -23.27 6.29 -30.21
CA MET A 513 -23.18 5.41 -29.04
C MET A 513 -22.90 3.95 -29.43
N LEU A 514 -23.54 3.46 -30.51
CA LEU A 514 -23.29 2.13 -31.05
C LEU A 514 -21.88 2.01 -31.65
N GLY A 515 -21.42 3.05 -32.36
CA GLY A 515 -20.06 3.14 -32.91
C GLY A 515 -18.97 3.10 -31.82
N ASP A 516 -19.27 3.62 -30.64
CA ASP A 516 -18.41 3.57 -29.44
C ASP A 516 -18.43 2.20 -28.72
N GLY A 517 -19.22 1.24 -29.21
CA GLY A 517 -19.32 -0.12 -28.67
C GLY A 517 -20.16 -0.23 -27.39
N LEU A 518 -21.02 0.75 -27.11
CA LEU A 518 -21.92 0.73 -25.95
C LEU A 518 -23.27 0.11 -26.33
N THR A 519 -23.78 -0.79 -25.49
CA THR A 519 -25.10 -1.42 -25.68
C THR A 519 -26.21 -0.56 -25.07
N PRO A 520 -27.25 -0.18 -25.81
CA PRO A 520 -28.41 0.54 -25.28
C PRO A 520 -29.09 -0.20 -24.12
N ASP A 521 -29.61 0.54 -23.14
CA ASP A 521 -30.46 0.00 -22.08
C ASP A 521 -31.95 0.06 -22.46
N ASP A 522 -32.80 -0.70 -21.76
CA ASP A 522 -34.24 -0.76 -22.02
C ASP A 522 -34.91 0.62 -21.93
N THR A 523 -34.37 1.49 -21.06
CA THR A 523 -34.84 2.87 -20.89
C THR A 523 -34.62 3.69 -22.16
N LEU A 524 -33.48 3.55 -22.84
CA LEU A 524 -33.18 4.28 -24.07
C LEU A 524 -34.11 3.90 -25.23
N TYR A 525 -34.43 2.60 -25.37
CA TYR A 525 -35.39 2.16 -26.39
C TYR A 525 -36.79 2.74 -26.16
N SER A 526 -37.26 2.76 -24.90
CA SER A 526 -38.57 3.33 -24.56
C SER A 526 -38.67 4.82 -24.89
N VAL A 527 -37.58 5.57 -24.69
CA VAL A 527 -37.47 7.00 -24.98
C VAL A 527 -37.52 7.28 -26.48
N LEU A 528 -36.77 6.54 -27.29
CA LEU A 528 -36.73 6.70 -28.75
C LEU A 528 -38.07 6.31 -29.41
N VAL A 529 -38.73 5.27 -28.91
CA VAL A 529 -40.07 4.90 -29.40
C VAL A 529 -41.09 5.98 -29.03
N GLY A 530 -40.96 6.59 -27.85
CA GLY A 530 -41.80 7.71 -27.42
C GLY A 530 -41.67 8.95 -28.31
N SER A 531 -40.44 9.32 -28.71
CA SER A 531 -40.20 10.51 -29.54
C SER A 531 -40.79 10.40 -30.95
N LEU A 532 -40.83 9.20 -31.52
CA LEU A 532 -41.46 8.94 -32.82
C LEU A 532 -42.99 9.19 -32.82
N HIS A 533 -43.63 9.18 -31.65
CA HIS A 533 -45.05 9.46 -31.50
C HIS A 533 -45.35 10.93 -31.19
N THR A 534 -44.40 11.69 -30.65
CA THR A 534 -44.52 13.12 -30.40
C THR A 534 -44.37 13.94 -31.69
N ASP A 535 -43.45 13.55 -32.59
CA ASP A 535 -43.25 14.21 -33.90
C ASP A 535 -44.50 14.15 -34.81
N LYS A 536 -45.37 13.16 -34.59
CA LYS A 536 -46.63 13.03 -35.34
C LYS A 536 -47.74 13.96 -34.85
N LYS A 537 -47.65 14.53 -33.64
CA LYS A 537 -48.68 15.44 -33.11
C LYS A 537 -48.46 16.90 -33.49
N GLU A 538 -47.22 17.33 -33.73
CA GLU A 538 -46.93 18.71 -34.17
C GLU A 538 -47.11 18.93 -35.67
N ASN A 539 -47.11 17.86 -36.48
CA ASN A 539 -47.34 17.94 -37.93
C ASN A 539 -48.82 17.90 -38.36
N VAL A 540 -49.77 18.05 -37.42
CA VAL A 540 -51.20 18.24 -37.74
C VAL A 540 -51.61 19.65 -37.32
N SER A 541 -51.26 20.63 -38.15
CA SER A 541 -51.92 21.94 -38.11
C SER A 541 -53.37 21.79 -38.61
N PRO A 542 -54.35 22.50 -38.01
CA PRO A 542 -55.73 22.39 -38.40
C PRO A 542 -55.90 23.04 -39.79
N GLN A 543 -56.29 22.23 -40.79
CA GLN A 543 -56.83 22.78 -42.02
C GLN A 543 -58.06 23.62 -41.66
N THR A 544 -57.93 24.92 -41.89
CA THR A 544 -59.02 25.88 -41.79
C THR A 544 -59.68 25.99 -43.16
N ASN A 545 -61.00 25.74 -43.14
CA ASN A 545 -62.03 25.88 -44.18
C ASN A 545 -62.03 24.91 -45.36
#